data_AF-B8DV21-F1
#
_entry.id   AF-B8DV21-F1
#
_cell.length_a   1.000
_cell.length_b   1.000
_cell.length_c   1.000
_cell.angle_alpha   90.00
_cell.angle_beta   90.00
_cell.angle_gamma   90.00
#
_symmetry.space_group_name_H-M   'P 1'
#
loop_
_entity.id
_entity.type
_entity.pdbx_description
1 polymer ?
#
loop_
_entity_poly.entity_id
_entity_poly.type
_entity_poly.pdbx_seq_one_letter_code
_entity_poly.pdbx_strand_id
1 'polypeptide(L)'
;MVLREAIANAVVHREYDTLFRNDPVNIDVYSDRVEISSPGNLWGGKTLQNLTNGVSRCRNTTLMQLLQKTPLIRGDHDGSAVEGQGSGIQFMINRMKELSLAQPDFHPTFDRFRVILYRGGAEIAANQQWVRSHVGHDLPGRESSVLYTVRALGRASVYDIRDRLGYDSDDIRAILATLVESGLIRQVATDIYEPPETPAITNASDAPAPPAAAPSSRQAIIDTIPTFGTISARDIAEATGKSLQTVHRILRELVDEGVITAIGKKQSRLRTYTRKQTID
;
A
#
# COMPACT_ATOMS: atom_id res chain seq x y z
N MET A 1 8.38 12.51 12.87
CA MET A 1 9.06 13.15 11.72
C MET A 1 8.34 12.96 10.38
N VAL A 2 7.91 11.75 9.98
CA VAL A 2 7.20 11.51 8.70
C VAL A 2 5.92 12.34 8.55
N LEU A 3 5.08 12.38 9.58
CA LEU A 3 3.84 13.16 9.55
C LEU A 3 4.09 14.66 9.30
N ARG A 4 5.12 15.21 9.94
CA ARG A 4 5.54 16.61 9.76
C ARG A 4 5.94 16.86 8.31
N GLU A 5 6.75 15.97 7.73
CA GLU A 5 7.21 16.09 6.36
C GLU A 5 6.05 16.02 5.36
N ALA A 6 5.10 15.11 5.57
CA ALA A 6 3.91 14.99 4.73
C ALA A 6 3.04 16.27 4.77
N ILE A 7 2.83 16.83 5.97
CA ILE A 7 2.09 18.09 6.14
C ILE A 7 2.82 19.26 5.49
N ALA A 8 4.13 19.37 5.69
CA ALA A 8 4.93 20.43 5.09
C ALA A 8 4.86 20.38 3.56
N ASN A 9 5.02 19.19 2.96
CA ASN A 9 4.89 18.99 1.51
C ASN A 9 3.49 19.35 1.00
N ALA A 10 2.44 18.99 1.74
CA ALA A 10 1.07 19.34 1.39
C ALA A 10 0.85 20.87 1.37
N VAL A 11 1.42 21.62 2.32
CA VAL A 11 1.30 23.08 2.39
C VAL A 11 2.11 23.77 1.30
N VAL A 12 3.34 23.31 1.06
CA VAL A 12 4.26 23.90 0.08
C VAL A 12 3.76 23.72 -1.35
N HIS A 13 3.26 22.52 -1.66
CA HIS A 13 2.86 22.13 -3.00
C HIS A 13 1.36 22.33 -3.29
N ARG A 14 0.60 22.83 -2.31
CA ARG A 14 -0.81 23.22 -2.46
C ARG A 14 -1.00 24.20 -3.62
N GLU A 15 -2.13 24.06 -4.32
CA GLU A 15 -2.61 25.05 -5.28
C GLU A 15 -3.17 26.28 -4.56
N TYR A 16 -2.58 27.45 -4.83
CA TYR A 16 -2.95 28.73 -4.21
C TYR A 16 -3.73 29.64 -5.16
N ASP A 17 -4.06 29.16 -6.37
CA ASP A 17 -4.95 29.88 -7.27
C ASP A 17 -6.29 30.24 -6.61
N THR A 18 -6.87 31.34 -7.05
CA THR A 18 -8.17 31.86 -6.58
C THR A 18 -9.28 30.82 -6.58
N LEU A 19 -9.28 29.88 -7.54
CA LEU A 19 -10.27 28.80 -7.64
C LEU A 19 -10.20 27.80 -6.47
N PHE A 20 -9.04 27.67 -5.82
CA PHE A 20 -8.80 26.74 -4.71
C PHE A 20 -8.71 27.45 -3.36
N ARG A 21 -8.99 28.76 -3.28
CA ARG A 21 -8.75 29.58 -2.08
C ARG A 21 -9.46 29.08 -0.82
N ASN A 22 -10.63 28.46 -0.98
CA ASN A 22 -11.43 27.92 0.12
C ASN A 22 -11.29 26.40 0.31
N ASP A 23 -10.37 25.75 -0.40
CA ASP A 23 -10.08 24.31 -0.22
C ASP A 23 -8.79 24.15 0.62
N PRO A 24 -8.87 23.87 1.93
CA PRO A 24 -7.69 23.78 2.77
C PRO A 24 -6.92 22.47 2.55
N VAL A 25 -5.73 22.37 3.15
CA VAL A 25 -5.10 21.06 3.36
C VAL A 25 -5.91 20.32 4.42
N ASN A 26 -6.47 19.18 4.06
CA ASN A 26 -7.24 18.32 4.97
C ASN A 26 -6.33 17.27 5.59
N ILE A 27 -6.49 17.04 6.89
CA ILE A 27 -5.78 16.00 7.64
C ILE A 27 -6.85 15.16 8.34
N ASP A 28 -7.12 14.00 7.77
CA ASP A 28 -8.10 13.06 8.30
C ASP A 28 -7.36 11.97 9.08
N VAL A 29 -7.67 11.86 10.38
CA VAL A 29 -6.98 10.95 11.30
C VAL A 29 -7.91 9.78 11.61
N TYR A 30 -7.49 8.58 11.20
CA TYR A 30 -8.16 7.33 11.47
C TYR A 30 -7.37 6.51 12.50
N SER A 31 -7.98 5.41 12.97
CA SER A 31 -7.34 4.45 13.89
C SER A 31 -6.14 3.75 13.26
N ASP A 32 -6.24 3.46 11.96
CA ASP A 32 -5.31 2.66 11.16
C ASP A 32 -4.42 3.49 10.23
N ARG A 33 -4.75 4.78 10.00
CA ARG A 33 -4.01 5.64 9.08
C ARG A 33 -4.22 7.13 9.33
N VAL A 34 -3.37 7.94 8.71
CA VAL A 34 -3.55 9.39 8.56
C VAL A 34 -3.57 9.70 7.08
N GLU A 35 -4.62 10.36 6.61
CA GLU A 35 -4.72 10.86 5.24
C GLU A 35 -4.48 12.35 5.22
N ILE A 36 -3.59 12.81 4.35
CA ILE A 36 -3.26 14.22 4.18
C ILE A 36 -3.54 14.56 2.73
N SER A 37 -4.44 15.51 2.49
CA SER A 37 -4.82 15.88 1.14
C SER A 37 -4.73 17.38 0.91
N SER A 38 -4.01 17.76 -0.14
CA SER A 38 -3.84 19.14 -0.59
C SER A 38 -4.52 19.38 -1.93
N PRO A 39 -5.10 20.57 -2.15
CA PRO A 39 -5.56 20.98 -3.48
C PRO A 39 -4.40 21.07 -4.47
N GLY A 40 -4.68 20.76 -5.73
CA GLY A 40 -3.74 20.65 -6.84
C GLY A 40 -3.18 19.24 -7.02
N ASN A 41 -2.79 18.91 -8.24
CA ASN A 41 -2.14 17.64 -8.58
C ASN A 41 -0.59 17.77 -8.57
N LEU A 42 0.14 16.74 -9.00
CA LEU A 42 1.55 16.82 -9.31
C LEU A 42 1.84 17.92 -10.35
N TRP A 43 2.99 18.58 -10.22
CA TRP A 43 3.36 19.75 -11.03
C TRP A 43 4.76 19.60 -11.63
N GLY A 44 5.03 20.31 -12.73
CA GLY A 44 6.37 20.40 -13.31
C GLY A 44 6.89 19.09 -13.90
N GLY A 45 6.01 18.29 -14.52
CA GLY A 45 6.35 16.99 -15.12
C GLY A 45 6.51 15.85 -14.12
N LYS A 46 6.15 16.07 -12.85
CA LYS A 46 6.15 15.01 -11.84
C LYS A 46 5.01 14.02 -12.07
N THR A 47 5.34 12.74 -11.95
CA THR A 47 4.43 11.59 -12.00
C THR A 47 4.73 10.69 -10.81
N LEU A 48 3.86 9.72 -10.54
CA LEU A 48 4.14 8.71 -9.50
C LEU A 48 5.46 7.97 -9.74
N GLN A 49 5.81 7.69 -11.00
CA GLN A 49 7.05 6.95 -11.31
C GLN A 49 8.32 7.76 -11.05
N ASN A 50 8.27 9.10 -11.09
CA ASN A 50 9.45 9.96 -10.93
C ASN A 50 9.42 10.81 -9.65
N LEU A 51 8.46 10.55 -8.78
CA LEU A 51 8.20 11.34 -7.58
C LEU A 51 9.41 11.33 -6.62
N THR A 52 10.15 10.23 -6.59
CA THR A 52 11.31 9.97 -5.73
C THR A 52 12.66 10.27 -6.37
N ASN A 53 12.70 10.82 -7.59
CA ASN A 53 13.96 11.00 -8.35
C ASN A 53 14.92 12.09 -7.80
N GLY A 54 14.65 12.64 -6.60
CA GLY A 54 15.48 13.67 -5.97
C GLY A 54 15.40 15.05 -6.62
N VAL A 55 14.60 15.26 -7.66
CA VAL A 55 14.43 16.59 -8.28
C VAL A 55 13.24 17.30 -7.65
N SER A 56 13.46 18.42 -6.98
CA SER A 56 12.36 19.26 -6.48
C SER A 56 11.82 20.17 -7.58
N ARG A 57 10.50 20.14 -7.81
CA ARG A 57 9.80 21.10 -8.66
C ARG A 57 8.65 21.68 -7.84
N CYS A 58 8.71 22.98 -7.57
CA CYS A 58 7.70 23.68 -6.78
C CYS A 58 6.95 24.69 -7.63
N ARG A 59 5.63 24.74 -7.45
CA ARG A 59 4.74 25.76 -8.05
C ARG A 59 5.12 27.16 -7.59
N ASN A 60 5.32 27.33 -6.28
CA ASN A 60 5.60 28.62 -5.65
C ASN A 60 7.00 28.60 -5.04
N THR A 61 7.97 29.09 -5.81
CA THR A 61 9.38 29.17 -5.39
C THR A 61 9.59 30.12 -4.22
N THR A 62 8.82 31.21 -4.15
CA THR A 62 8.87 32.16 -3.03
C THR A 62 8.42 31.50 -1.72
N LEU A 63 7.31 30.76 -1.73
CA LEU A 63 6.83 30.03 -0.55
C LEU A 63 7.85 28.97 -0.09
N MET A 64 8.45 28.24 -1.03
CA MET A 64 9.51 27.28 -0.74
C MET A 64 10.70 27.96 -0.05
N GLN A 65 11.17 29.10 -0.59
CA GLN A 65 12.28 29.86 -0.02
C GLN A 65 11.96 30.43 1.37
N LEU A 66 10.73 30.88 1.60
CA LEU A 66 10.28 31.36 2.90
C LEU A 66 10.29 30.22 3.92
N LEU A 67 9.75 29.05 3.57
CA LEU A 67 9.72 27.90 4.47
C LEU A 67 11.12 27.32 4.73
N GLN A 68 12.03 27.36 3.76
CA GLN A 68 13.45 27.02 3.95
C GLN A 68 14.15 27.94 4.97
N LYS A 69 13.73 29.20 5.08
CA LYS A 69 14.30 30.19 6.00
C LYS A 69 13.55 30.28 7.33
N THR A 70 12.42 29.59 7.46
CA THR A 70 11.58 29.65 8.66
C THR A 70 12.00 28.53 9.61
N PRO A 71 12.58 28.85 10.78
CA PRO A 71 12.88 27.85 11.78
C PRO A 71 11.59 27.33 12.41
N LEU A 72 11.60 26.05 12.81
CA LEU A 72 10.50 25.48 13.59
C LEU A 72 10.55 26.01 15.04
N ILE A 73 9.41 26.43 15.57
CA ILE A 73 9.34 27.10 16.89
C ILE A 73 9.28 26.11 18.09
N ARG A 74 9.27 24.78 17.90
CA ARG A 74 9.31 23.83 19.04
C ARG A 74 10.03 22.50 18.79
N GLY A 75 10.92 22.18 19.74
CA GLY A 75 11.32 20.84 20.18
C GLY A 75 12.59 20.29 19.52
N ASP A 76 13.70 20.24 20.29
CA ASP A 76 14.96 19.46 20.19
C ASP A 76 15.54 19.07 18.81
N HIS A 77 15.06 19.66 17.73
CA HIS A 77 15.42 19.37 16.36
C HIS A 77 15.74 20.70 15.69
N ASP A 78 17.01 21.08 15.78
CA ASP A 78 17.58 22.25 15.11
C ASP A 78 17.48 22.04 13.59
N GLY A 79 16.56 22.76 12.93
CA GLY A 79 16.29 22.54 11.51
C GLY A 79 15.18 23.38 10.89
N SER A 80 15.30 23.60 9.58
CA SER A 80 14.32 24.31 8.77
C SER A 80 13.01 23.53 8.59
N ALA A 81 11.90 24.23 8.36
CA ALA A 81 10.60 23.62 8.08
C ALA A 81 10.63 22.67 6.86
N VAL A 82 11.42 23.00 5.83
CA VAL A 82 11.53 22.27 4.56
C VAL A 82 12.95 22.37 4.01
N GLU A 83 13.56 21.27 3.59
CA GLU A 83 14.91 21.27 3.00
C GLU A 83 14.91 21.79 1.54
N GLY A 84 13.85 21.51 0.79
CA GLY A 84 13.62 21.97 -0.58
C GLY A 84 14.47 21.30 -1.67
N GLN A 85 15.27 20.28 -1.32
CA GLN A 85 16.12 19.52 -2.25
C GLN A 85 15.42 18.32 -2.91
N GLY A 86 14.11 18.14 -2.70
CA GLY A 86 13.37 17.00 -3.28
C GLY A 86 13.63 15.67 -2.57
N SER A 87 14.30 15.70 -1.41
CA SER A 87 14.58 14.59 -0.51
C SER A 87 13.36 14.15 0.32
N GLY A 88 12.38 15.04 0.54
CA GLY A 88 11.30 14.86 1.51
C GLY A 88 10.49 13.56 1.34
N ILE A 89 10.10 13.24 0.10
CA ILE A 89 9.35 12.01 -0.19
C ILE A 89 10.20 10.77 0.04
N GLN A 90 11.47 10.79 -0.38
CA GLN A 90 12.40 9.68 -0.14
C GLN A 90 12.68 9.50 1.35
N PHE A 91 12.82 10.60 2.10
CA PHE A 91 12.94 10.60 3.55
C PHE A 91 11.73 9.93 4.21
N MET A 92 10.50 10.28 3.80
CA MET A 92 9.29 9.64 4.32
C MET A 92 9.28 8.13 4.06
N ILE A 93 9.61 7.70 2.84
CA ILE A 93 9.67 6.28 2.47
C ILE A 93 10.73 5.55 3.33
N ASN A 94 11.94 6.08 3.39
CA ASN A 94 13.04 5.47 4.15
C ASN A 94 12.69 5.38 5.64
N ARG A 95 12.12 6.45 6.21
CA ARG A 95 11.78 6.48 7.63
C ARG A 95 10.63 5.54 7.97
N MET A 96 9.65 5.37 7.09
CA MET A 96 8.58 4.36 7.27
C MET A 96 9.17 2.94 7.17
N LYS A 97 10.08 2.68 6.21
CA LYS A 97 10.78 1.39 6.09
C LYS A 97 11.63 1.06 7.31
N GLU A 98 12.38 2.03 7.84
CA GLU A 98 13.18 1.88 9.07
C GLU A 98 12.33 1.50 10.27
N LEU A 99 11.09 1.98 10.32
CA LEU A 99 10.13 1.69 11.37
C LEU A 99 9.28 0.44 11.07
N SER A 100 9.61 -0.33 10.03
CA SER A 100 8.87 -1.53 9.63
C SER A 100 7.39 -1.25 9.30
N LEU A 101 7.08 -0.02 8.90
CA LEU A 101 5.73 0.40 8.52
C LEU A 101 5.54 0.27 7.01
N ALA A 102 4.28 0.12 6.58
CA ALA A 102 3.93 0.22 5.18
C ALA A 102 4.41 1.57 4.61
N GLN A 103 4.94 1.56 3.39
CA GLN A 103 5.35 2.79 2.74
C GLN A 103 4.16 3.76 2.59
N PRO A 104 4.40 5.08 2.51
CA PRO A 104 3.34 6.04 2.20
C PRO A 104 2.70 5.75 0.84
N ASP A 105 1.37 5.73 0.77
CA ASP A 105 0.66 5.67 -0.50
C ASP A 105 0.42 7.08 -1.03
N PHE A 106 0.74 7.31 -2.30
CA PHE A 106 0.56 8.59 -2.98
C PHE A 106 -0.55 8.47 -4.01
N HIS A 107 -1.62 9.23 -3.84
CA HIS A 107 -2.81 9.24 -4.71
C HIS A 107 -3.01 10.63 -5.33
N PRO A 108 -2.34 10.93 -6.46
CA PRO A 108 -2.69 12.06 -7.30
C PRO A 108 -4.05 11.80 -7.97
N THR A 109 -4.91 12.80 -7.89
CA THR A 109 -6.18 12.91 -8.61
C THR A 109 -6.12 14.16 -9.48
N PHE A 110 -7.13 14.41 -10.32
CA PHE A 110 -7.12 15.54 -11.25
C PHE A 110 -6.87 16.89 -10.55
N ASP A 111 -7.50 17.09 -9.40
CA ASP A 111 -7.54 18.37 -8.68
C ASP A 111 -6.93 18.30 -7.28
N ARG A 112 -6.51 17.12 -6.80
CA ARG A 112 -5.93 16.97 -5.45
C ARG A 112 -4.78 15.97 -5.44
N PHE A 113 -3.92 16.13 -4.46
CA PHE A 113 -2.88 15.17 -4.12
C PHE A 113 -3.12 14.66 -2.71
N ARG A 114 -3.19 13.34 -2.53
CA ARG A 114 -3.39 12.69 -1.23
C ARG A 114 -2.19 11.80 -0.89
N VAL A 115 -1.76 11.88 0.37
CA VAL A 115 -0.77 10.99 0.98
C VAL A 115 -1.44 10.22 2.10
N ILE A 116 -1.30 8.89 2.11
CA ILE A 116 -1.82 8.03 3.16
C ILE A 116 -0.64 7.45 3.94
N LEU A 117 -0.63 7.68 5.25
CA LEU A 117 0.35 7.16 6.18
C LEU A 117 -0.34 6.14 7.09
N TYR A 118 -0.09 4.86 6.87
CA TYR A 118 -0.65 3.83 7.74
C TYR A 118 0.00 3.87 9.12
N ARG A 119 -0.83 3.77 10.15
CA ARG A 119 -0.44 3.76 11.55
C ARG A 119 -0.37 2.32 12.01
N GLY A 120 0.84 1.85 12.28
CA GLY A 120 1.03 0.59 12.98
C GLY A 120 0.71 0.65 14.47
N GLY A 121 0.17 1.72 15.05
CA GLY A 121 0.14 1.88 16.53
C GLY A 121 -0.58 0.77 17.31
N ALA A 122 -1.78 0.37 16.88
CA ALA A 122 -2.55 -0.70 17.54
C ALA A 122 -2.04 -2.10 17.13
N GLU A 123 -1.70 -2.27 15.85
CA GLU A 123 -1.17 -3.54 15.33
C GLU A 123 0.25 -3.82 15.80
N ILE A 124 1.13 -2.83 15.95
CA ILE A 124 2.51 -3.00 16.44
C ILE A 124 2.47 -3.41 17.91
N ALA A 125 1.66 -2.76 18.76
CA ALA A 125 1.56 -3.17 20.16
C ALA A 125 0.98 -4.59 20.30
N ALA A 126 -0.08 -4.92 19.56
CA ALA A 126 -0.68 -6.25 19.55
C ALA A 126 0.26 -7.31 18.95
N ASN A 127 0.96 -6.98 17.85
CA ASN A 127 1.88 -7.88 17.19
C ASN A 127 3.16 -8.08 18.01
N GLN A 128 3.69 -7.02 18.65
CA GLN A 128 4.82 -7.14 19.58
C GLN A 128 4.45 -8.00 20.79
N GLN A 129 3.26 -7.79 21.37
CA GLN A 129 2.81 -8.60 22.49
C GLN A 129 2.58 -10.07 22.10
N TRP A 130 2.06 -10.32 20.90
CA TRP A 130 1.89 -11.65 20.35
C TRP A 130 3.22 -12.33 19.99
N VAL A 131 4.17 -11.60 19.42
CA VAL A 131 5.53 -12.12 19.15
C VAL A 131 6.23 -12.47 20.46
N ARG A 132 6.15 -11.59 21.47
CA ARG A 132 6.68 -11.87 22.82
C ARG A 132 6.01 -13.08 23.46
N SER A 133 4.71 -13.31 23.23
CA SER A 133 4.03 -14.49 23.78
C SER A 133 4.41 -15.80 23.08
N HIS A 134 4.90 -15.77 21.84
CA HIS A 134 5.26 -16.97 21.07
C HIS A 134 6.77 -17.29 21.12
N VAL A 135 7.63 -16.27 21.06
CA VAL A 135 9.10 -16.43 20.96
C VAL A 135 9.84 -15.95 22.23
N GLY A 136 9.14 -15.26 23.15
CA GLY A 136 9.72 -14.82 24.42
C GLY A 136 10.62 -13.57 24.34
N HIS A 137 10.91 -13.07 23.14
CA HIS A 137 11.68 -11.84 22.90
C HIS A 137 11.12 -11.05 21.71
N ASP A 138 11.53 -9.79 21.58
CA ASP A 138 11.20 -8.99 20.39
C ASP A 138 12.01 -9.48 19.19
N LEU A 139 11.38 -9.51 18.01
CA LEU A 139 12.09 -9.79 16.78
C LEU A 139 12.94 -8.58 16.36
N PRO A 140 14.14 -8.79 15.80
CA PRO A 140 14.94 -7.71 15.25
C PRO A 140 14.21 -7.03 14.06
N GLY A 141 14.65 -5.82 13.71
CA GLY A 141 13.88 -4.92 12.85
C GLY A 141 13.52 -5.47 11.48
N ARG A 142 14.38 -6.30 10.86
CA ARG A 142 14.11 -6.85 9.52
C ARG A 142 13.10 -7.99 9.57
N GLU A 143 13.21 -8.86 10.57
CA GLU A 143 12.32 -9.99 10.84
C GLU A 143 10.92 -9.50 11.20
N SER A 144 10.84 -8.46 12.03
CA SER A 144 9.59 -7.76 12.34
C SER A 144 8.93 -7.19 11.08
N SER A 145 9.69 -6.50 10.22
CA SER A 145 9.18 -5.96 8.94
C SER A 145 8.58 -7.04 8.04
N VAL A 146 9.29 -8.17 7.90
CA VAL A 146 8.84 -9.29 7.06
C VAL A 146 7.58 -9.92 7.65
N LEU A 147 7.58 -10.21 8.95
CA LEU A 147 6.42 -10.76 9.65
C LEU A 147 5.18 -9.87 9.51
N TYR A 148 5.32 -8.57 9.76
CA TYR A 148 4.19 -7.64 9.65
C TYR A 148 3.71 -7.50 8.22
N THR A 149 4.61 -7.59 7.24
CA THR A 149 4.23 -7.60 5.82
C THR A 149 3.40 -8.84 5.46
N VAL A 150 3.80 -10.03 5.93
CA VAL A 150 3.03 -11.27 5.73
C VAL A 150 1.67 -11.17 6.41
N ARG A 151 1.60 -10.67 7.65
CA ARG A 151 0.35 -10.47 8.38
C ARG A 151 -0.59 -9.47 7.70
N ALA A 152 -0.05 -8.34 7.23
CA ALA A 152 -0.84 -7.30 6.57
C ALA A 152 -1.41 -7.75 5.22
N LEU A 153 -0.69 -8.61 4.50
CA LEU A 153 -1.16 -9.15 3.22
C LEU A 153 -2.08 -10.36 3.37
N GLY A 154 -2.07 -11.03 4.53
CA GLY A 154 -2.81 -12.27 4.80
C GLY A 154 -2.28 -13.49 4.03
N ARG A 155 -1.71 -13.26 2.85
CA ARG A 155 -0.94 -14.20 2.04
C ARG A 155 0.07 -13.42 1.23
N ALA A 156 1.35 -13.69 1.43
CA ALA A 156 2.44 -12.93 0.80
C ALA A 156 3.41 -13.87 0.09
N SER A 157 3.81 -13.47 -1.12
CA SER A 157 4.96 -14.08 -1.79
C SER A 157 6.27 -13.37 -1.45
N VAL A 158 7.40 -14.04 -1.68
CA VAL A 158 8.74 -13.39 -1.59
C VAL A 158 8.83 -12.16 -2.49
N TYR A 159 8.16 -12.18 -3.65
CA TYR A 159 8.06 -11.03 -4.54
C TYR A 159 7.30 -9.87 -3.89
N ASP A 160 6.14 -10.13 -3.27
CA ASP A 160 5.33 -9.09 -2.63
C ASP A 160 6.09 -8.43 -1.46
N ILE A 161 6.82 -9.24 -0.69
CA ILE A 161 7.64 -8.76 0.42
C ILE A 161 8.81 -7.92 -0.11
N ARG A 162 9.46 -8.37 -1.19
CA ARG A 162 10.55 -7.62 -1.85
C ARG A 162 10.06 -6.29 -2.41
N ASP A 163 8.93 -6.28 -3.09
CA ASP A 163 8.34 -5.07 -3.66
C ASP A 163 8.03 -4.04 -2.56
N ARG A 164 7.51 -4.52 -1.43
CA ARG A 164 7.10 -3.66 -0.31
C ARG A 164 8.25 -3.19 0.58
N LEU A 165 9.23 -4.05 0.86
CA LEU A 165 10.33 -3.73 1.80
C LEU A 165 11.63 -3.33 1.08
N GLY A 166 11.86 -3.82 -0.14
CA GLY A 166 13.08 -3.57 -0.91
C GLY A 166 14.30 -4.36 -0.41
N TYR A 167 14.10 -5.42 0.37
CA TYR A 167 15.18 -6.32 0.80
C TYR A 167 15.54 -7.32 -0.31
N ASP A 168 16.73 -7.93 -0.21
CA ASP A 168 17.15 -8.96 -1.16
C ASP A 168 16.29 -10.23 -1.01
N SER A 169 16.11 -10.97 -2.13
CA SER A 169 15.25 -12.15 -2.13
C SER A 169 15.81 -13.28 -1.25
N ASP A 170 17.14 -13.40 -1.16
CA ASP A 170 17.77 -14.44 -0.36
C ASP A 170 17.73 -14.09 1.14
N ASP A 171 17.92 -12.80 1.48
CA ASP A 171 17.71 -12.29 2.84
C ASP A 171 16.26 -12.51 3.30
N ILE A 172 15.28 -12.23 2.42
CA ILE A 172 13.86 -12.45 2.71
C ILE A 172 13.59 -13.94 2.97
N ARG A 173 14.13 -14.85 2.15
CA ARG A 173 13.94 -16.30 2.34
C ARG A 173 14.57 -16.79 3.63
N ALA A 174 15.76 -16.32 3.98
CA ALA A 174 16.42 -16.67 5.24
C ALA A 174 15.56 -16.24 6.45
N ILE A 175 15.06 -15.01 6.43
CA ILE A 175 14.17 -14.49 7.49
C ILE A 175 12.86 -15.29 7.55
N LEU A 176 12.23 -15.57 6.40
CA LEU A 176 10.99 -16.35 6.34
C LEU A 176 11.18 -17.77 6.88
N ALA A 177 12.33 -18.40 6.63
CA ALA A 177 12.65 -19.71 7.21
C ALA A 177 12.67 -19.66 8.74
N THR A 178 13.34 -18.68 9.34
CA THR A 178 13.35 -18.49 10.80
C THR A 178 11.96 -18.17 11.37
N LEU A 179 11.14 -17.40 10.65
CA LEU A 179 9.77 -17.09 11.06
C LEU A 179 8.85 -18.33 10.98
N VAL A 180 9.09 -19.25 10.05
CA VAL A 180 8.40 -20.54 9.97
C VAL A 180 8.84 -21.46 11.11
N GLU A 181 10.14 -21.55 11.40
CA GLU A 181 10.68 -22.34 12.50
C GLU A 181 10.14 -21.87 13.87
N SER A 182 9.97 -20.56 14.05
CA SER A 182 9.38 -19.96 15.25
C SER A 182 7.85 -20.03 15.30
N GLY A 183 7.20 -20.60 14.28
CA GLY A 183 5.74 -20.77 14.22
C GLY A 183 4.95 -19.47 14.03
N LEU A 184 5.62 -18.37 13.66
CA LEU A 184 4.99 -17.06 13.51
C LEU A 184 4.32 -16.86 12.14
N ILE A 185 4.68 -17.69 11.16
CA ILE A 185 4.08 -17.78 9.82
C ILE A 185 4.10 -19.24 9.36
N ARG A 186 3.25 -19.59 8.39
CA ARG A 186 3.25 -20.90 7.73
C ARG A 186 3.54 -20.76 6.26
N GLN A 187 4.37 -21.67 5.73
CA GLN A 187 4.58 -21.78 4.30
C GLN A 187 3.47 -22.64 3.69
N VAL A 188 2.75 -22.10 2.71
CA VAL A 188 1.60 -22.77 2.07
C VAL A 188 1.95 -23.28 0.68
N ALA A 189 2.90 -22.63 0.01
CA ALA A 189 3.48 -23.09 -1.25
C ALA A 189 4.90 -22.53 -1.41
N THR A 190 5.58 -22.89 -2.50
CA THR A 190 6.91 -22.36 -2.83
C THR A 190 6.88 -20.83 -2.87
N ASP A 191 7.75 -20.19 -2.09
CA ASP A 191 7.83 -18.74 -1.92
C ASP A 191 6.50 -18.06 -1.50
N ILE A 192 5.54 -18.77 -0.91
CA ILE A 192 4.23 -18.24 -0.47
C ILE A 192 3.98 -18.57 1.01
N TYR A 193 3.71 -17.53 1.79
CA TYR A 193 3.57 -17.59 3.24
C TYR A 193 2.27 -16.92 3.72
N GLU A 194 1.69 -17.48 4.77
CA GLU A 194 0.46 -16.98 5.41
C GLU A 194 0.71 -16.87 6.93
N PRO A 195 0.01 -15.98 7.66
CA PRO A 195 0.04 -16.00 9.11
C PRO A 195 -0.59 -17.31 9.65
N PRO A 196 -0.21 -17.75 10.86
CA PRO A 196 -0.85 -18.90 11.50
C PRO A 196 -2.33 -18.58 11.69
N GLU A 197 -3.19 -19.59 11.50
CA GLU A 197 -4.61 -19.48 11.81
C GLU A 197 -4.73 -19.10 13.29
N THR A 198 -5.09 -17.85 13.56
CA THR A 198 -5.41 -17.46 14.92
C THR A 198 -6.76 -18.10 15.23
N PRO A 199 -6.94 -18.85 16.34
CA PRO A 199 -8.29 -19.11 16.80
C PRO A 199 -8.97 -17.76 16.94
N ALA A 200 -10.12 -17.60 16.29
CA ALA A 200 -10.91 -16.39 16.35
C ALA A 200 -11.09 -16.01 17.82
N ILE A 201 -10.42 -14.94 18.25
CA ILE A 201 -10.76 -14.29 19.51
C ILE A 201 -12.10 -13.64 19.25
N THR A 202 -13.14 -14.40 19.57
CA THR A 202 -14.53 -13.97 19.69
C THR A 202 -14.62 -13.09 20.94
N ASN A 203 -14.10 -11.87 20.86
CA ASN A 203 -14.55 -10.82 21.76
C ASN A 203 -15.64 -10.05 21.04
N ALA A 204 -16.87 -10.42 21.40
CA ALA A 204 -18.09 -9.80 20.96
C ALA A 204 -18.14 -8.30 21.31
N SER A 205 -18.81 -7.56 20.42
CA SER A 205 -19.52 -6.30 20.66
C SER A 205 -18.70 -5.12 21.15
N ASP A 206 -18.14 -4.33 20.23
CA ASP A 206 -18.73 -3.04 19.79
C ASP A 206 -17.64 -2.22 19.06
N ALA A 207 -17.41 -2.53 17.78
CA ALA A 207 -16.57 -1.74 16.90
C ALA A 207 -17.11 -1.91 15.46
N PRO A 208 -17.33 -0.82 14.71
CA PRO A 208 -17.81 -0.93 13.35
C PRO A 208 -16.73 -1.64 12.52
N ALA A 209 -17.16 -2.65 11.76
CA ALA A 209 -16.32 -3.45 10.90
C ALA A 209 -15.30 -2.57 10.14
N PRO A 210 -14.01 -2.93 10.08
CA PRO A 210 -13.08 -2.26 9.19
C PRO A 210 -13.68 -2.28 7.78
N PRO A 211 -13.65 -1.14 7.04
CA PRO A 211 -14.19 -1.10 5.69
C PRO A 211 -13.50 -2.19 4.88
N ALA A 212 -14.31 -3.04 4.25
CA ALA A 212 -13.86 -4.17 3.46
C ALA A 212 -12.57 -3.83 2.71
N ALA A 213 -11.49 -4.57 3.00
CA ALA A 213 -10.24 -4.47 2.30
C ALA A 213 -10.52 -4.32 0.80
N ALA A 214 -9.92 -3.32 0.15
CA ALA A 214 -10.05 -3.12 -1.28
C ALA A 214 -9.88 -4.50 -1.96
N PRO A 215 -10.86 -4.96 -2.76
CA PRO A 215 -10.84 -6.32 -3.27
C PRO A 215 -9.50 -6.53 -3.96
N SER A 216 -8.78 -7.59 -3.55
CA SER A 216 -7.53 -7.97 -4.18
C SER A 216 -7.71 -7.92 -5.69
N SER A 217 -6.66 -7.58 -6.47
CA SER A 217 -6.81 -7.46 -7.93
C SER A 217 -7.42 -8.73 -8.55
N ARG A 218 -7.25 -9.89 -7.90
CA ARG A 218 -7.93 -11.16 -8.20
C ARG A 218 -9.44 -11.09 -7.95
N GLN A 219 -9.88 -10.64 -6.77
CA GLN A 219 -11.30 -10.52 -6.43
C GLN A 219 -12.05 -9.51 -7.30
N ALA A 220 -11.44 -8.36 -7.60
CA ALA A 220 -12.04 -7.38 -8.51
C ALA A 220 -12.27 -7.95 -9.93
N ILE A 221 -11.35 -8.78 -10.42
CA ILE A 221 -11.51 -9.50 -11.69
C ILE A 221 -12.62 -10.55 -11.59
N ILE A 222 -12.67 -11.32 -10.50
CA ILE A 222 -13.73 -12.32 -10.27
C ILE A 222 -15.11 -11.63 -10.27
N ASP A 223 -15.25 -10.53 -9.53
CA ASP A 223 -16.51 -9.79 -9.39
C ASP A 223 -17.00 -9.19 -10.71
N THR A 224 -16.07 -8.85 -11.60
CA THR A 224 -16.36 -8.34 -12.95
C THR A 224 -16.84 -9.43 -13.91
N ILE A 225 -16.47 -10.71 -13.67
CA ILE A 225 -16.89 -11.82 -14.53
C ILE A 225 -18.34 -12.18 -14.21
N PRO A 226 -19.25 -12.06 -15.19
CA PRO A 226 -20.66 -12.28 -14.96
C PRO A 226 -20.95 -13.75 -14.64
N THR A 227 -21.99 -13.96 -13.83
CA THR A 227 -22.54 -15.30 -13.55
C THR A 227 -23.42 -15.79 -14.71
N PHE A 228 -23.98 -14.86 -15.49
CA PHE A 228 -24.77 -15.12 -16.70
C PHE A 228 -24.22 -14.29 -17.86
N GLY A 229 -23.85 -14.95 -18.97
CA GLY A 229 -23.25 -14.31 -20.14
C GLY A 229 -21.72 -14.46 -20.18
N THR A 230 -21.08 -13.75 -21.10
CA THR A 230 -19.62 -13.84 -21.29
C THR A 230 -19.01 -12.45 -21.37
N ILE A 231 -17.79 -12.32 -20.88
CA ILE A 231 -17.04 -11.06 -20.93
C ILE A 231 -15.65 -11.29 -21.53
N SER A 232 -15.12 -10.32 -22.29
CA SER A 232 -13.76 -10.41 -22.83
C SER A 232 -12.72 -9.97 -21.80
N ALA A 233 -11.47 -10.42 -21.96
CA ALA A 233 -10.37 -9.95 -21.11
C ALA A 233 -10.12 -8.43 -21.23
N ARG A 234 -10.48 -7.82 -22.37
CA ARG A 234 -10.33 -6.39 -22.59
C ARG A 234 -11.35 -5.59 -21.77
N ASP A 235 -12.60 -6.03 -21.76
CA ASP A 235 -13.66 -5.36 -21.00
C ASP A 235 -13.43 -5.52 -19.49
N ILE A 236 -12.89 -6.66 -19.04
CA ILE A 236 -12.44 -6.85 -17.65
C ILE A 236 -11.31 -5.85 -17.32
N ALA A 237 -10.33 -5.68 -18.19
CA ALA A 237 -9.21 -4.76 -17.98
C ALA A 237 -9.69 -3.31 -17.87
N GLU A 238 -10.65 -2.92 -18.71
CA GLU A 238 -11.26 -1.59 -18.68
C GLU A 238 -12.08 -1.36 -17.41
N ALA A 239 -12.95 -2.32 -17.04
CA ALA A 239 -13.79 -2.23 -15.84
C ALA A 239 -12.99 -2.24 -14.53
N THR A 240 -11.86 -2.94 -14.50
CA THR A 240 -11.00 -3.04 -13.30
C THR A 240 -9.87 -2.02 -13.27
N GLY A 241 -9.66 -1.26 -14.36
CA GLY A 241 -8.53 -0.34 -14.52
C GLY A 241 -7.15 -1.03 -14.51
N LYS A 242 -7.09 -2.35 -14.77
CA LYS A 242 -5.86 -3.15 -14.71
C LYS A 242 -5.24 -3.34 -16.09
N SER A 243 -3.93 -3.62 -16.14
CA SER A 243 -3.27 -3.94 -17.40
C SER A 243 -3.79 -5.26 -17.99
N LEU A 244 -3.87 -5.35 -19.31
CA LEU A 244 -4.30 -6.57 -20.00
C LEU A 244 -3.41 -7.78 -19.69
N GLN A 245 -2.11 -7.55 -19.42
CA GLN A 245 -1.18 -8.59 -19.01
C GLN A 245 -1.51 -9.15 -17.62
N THR A 246 -1.85 -8.27 -16.65
CA THR A 246 -2.28 -8.65 -15.31
C THR A 246 -3.58 -9.46 -15.36
N VAL A 247 -4.55 -9.03 -16.18
CA VAL A 247 -5.80 -9.74 -16.39
C VAL A 247 -5.58 -11.11 -17.03
N HIS A 248 -4.76 -11.23 -18.08
CA HIS A 248 -4.45 -12.52 -18.70
C HIS A 248 -3.68 -13.49 -17.79
N ARG A 249 -2.88 -12.99 -16.84
CA ARG A 249 -2.23 -13.82 -15.84
C ARG A 249 -3.28 -14.42 -14.89
N ILE A 250 -4.11 -13.57 -14.30
CA ILE A 250 -5.13 -13.97 -13.32
C ILE A 250 -6.21 -14.84 -13.96
N LEU A 251 -6.66 -14.54 -15.19
CA LEU A 251 -7.63 -15.37 -15.90
C LEU A 251 -7.11 -16.77 -16.22
N ARG A 252 -5.80 -16.95 -16.40
CA ARG A 252 -5.20 -18.29 -16.55
C ARG A 252 -5.28 -19.07 -15.25
N GLU A 253 -4.85 -18.45 -14.15
CA GLU A 253 -4.92 -19.04 -12.80
C GLU A 253 -6.36 -19.45 -12.46
N LEU A 254 -7.35 -18.58 -12.70
CA LEU A 254 -8.76 -18.88 -12.42
C LEU A 254 -9.37 -19.98 -13.30
N VAL A 255 -8.87 -20.16 -14.52
CA VAL A 255 -9.29 -21.27 -15.40
C VAL A 255 -8.64 -22.57 -14.95
N ASP A 256 -7.36 -22.54 -14.57
CA ASP A 256 -6.61 -23.71 -14.09
C ASP A 256 -7.15 -24.19 -12.73
N GLU A 257 -7.59 -23.26 -11.87
CA GLU A 257 -8.28 -23.54 -10.60
C GLU A 257 -9.76 -23.93 -10.78
N GLY A 258 -10.31 -23.78 -11.99
CA GLY A 258 -11.69 -24.15 -12.30
C GLY A 258 -12.76 -23.20 -11.75
N VAL A 259 -12.40 -21.99 -11.31
CA VAL A 259 -13.31 -20.95 -10.81
C VAL A 259 -14.14 -20.33 -11.94
N ILE A 260 -13.55 -20.22 -13.13
CA ILE A 260 -14.19 -19.65 -14.32
C ILE A 260 -14.02 -20.58 -15.53
N THR A 261 -14.97 -20.50 -16.46
CA THR A 261 -14.93 -21.23 -17.73
C THR A 261 -14.54 -20.28 -18.85
N ALA A 262 -13.54 -20.67 -19.64
CA ALA A 262 -13.14 -19.91 -20.82
C ALA A 262 -13.77 -20.50 -22.08
N ILE A 263 -14.42 -19.64 -22.87
CA ILE A 263 -15.12 -20.01 -24.10
C ILE A 263 -14.30 -19.55 -25.30
N GLY A 264 -13.88 -20.51 -26.11
CA GLY A 264 -13.04 -20.30 -27.30
C GLY A 264 -11.64 -20.91 -27.21
N LYS A 265 -10.90 -20.88 -28.33
CA LYS A 265 -9.54 -21.45 -28.43
C LYS A 265 -8.55 -20.70 -27.54
N LYS A 266 -7.57 -21.41 -26.98
CA LYS A 266 -6.58 -20.89 -26.00
C LYS A 266 -5.83 -19.63 -26.46
N GLN A 267 -5.58 -19.50 -27.77
CA GLN A 267 -4.87 -18.36 -28.39
C GLN A 267 -5.80 -17.38 -29.15
N SER A 268 -7.13 -17.55 -29.07
CA SER A 268 -8.06 -16.66 -29.77
C SER A 268 -8.13 -15.28 -29.10
N ARG A 269 -8.06 -14.22 -29.90
CA ARG A 269 -8.30 -12.83 -29.44
C ARG A 269 -9.76 -12.55 -29.07
N LEU A 270 -10.67 -13.44 -29.48
CA LEU A 270 -12.11 -13.37 -29.19
C LEU A 270 -12.52 -14.27 -28.02
N ARG A 271 -11.55 -14.68 -27.18
CA ARG A 271 -11.81 -15.55 -26.04
C ARG A 271 -12.58 -14.79 -24.97
N THR A 272 -13.67 -15.38 -24.49
CA THR A 272 -14.53 -14.81 -23.46
C THR A 272 -14.62 -15.73 -22.24
N TYR A 273 -15.04 -15.19 -21.11
CA TYR A 273 -15.00 -15.85 -19.81
C TYR A 273 -16.36 -15.72 -19.11
N THR A 274 -16.77 -16.79 -18.42
CA THR A 274 -17.98 -16.84 -17.58
C THR A 274 -17.66 -17.52 -16.26
N ARG A 275 -18.35 -17.17 -15.18
CA ARG A 275 -18.19 -17.86 -13.88
C ARG A 275 -18.76 -19.27 -13.96
N LYS A 276 -18.11 -20.24 -13.31
CA LYS A 276 -18.62 -21.63 -13.24
C LYS A 276 -19.81 -21.68 -12.28
N GLN A 277 -20.90 -22.32 -12.69
CA GLN A 277 -22.04 -22.57 -11.80
C GLN A 277 -21.73 -23.76 -10.91
N THR A 278 -21.84 -23.58 -9.59
CA THR A 278 -22.00 -24.69 -8.65
C THR A 278 -23.42 -25.20 -8.84
N ILE A 279 -23.55 -26.36 -9.48
CA ILE A 279 -24.81 -27.10 -9.49
C ILE A 279 -24.79 -27.90 -8.18
N ASP A 280 -25.67 -27.55 -7.24
CA ASP A 280 -26.08 -28.45 -6.17
C ASP A 280 -26.98 -29.56 -6.73
#